data_AF-A0A382Z974-F1
#
_entry.id   AF-A0A382Z974-F1
#
_cell.length_a   1.000
_cell.length_b   1.000
_cell.length_c   1.000
_cell.angle_alpha   90.00
_cell.angle_beta   90.00
_cell.angle_gamma   90.00
#
_symmetry.space_group_name_H-M   'P 1'
#
loop_
_entity.id
_entity.type
_entity.pdbx_description
1 polymer ?
#
loop_
_entity_poly.entity_id
_entity_poly.type
_entity_poly.pdbx_seq_one_letter_code
_entity_poly.pdbx_strand_id
1 'polypeptide(L)'
;MKLLKSISIPLFILLSTFGWAQSYPPPTTLVTVPSAGTLVRGSYAMEMRVQKGGGLTTSLSVGITDRFQFGLSFGSANLIGDDSLIWYPRPEANLKYRLIDETESMPGVSFGV
;
A
#
# COMPACT_ATOMS: atom_id res chain seq x y z
N MET A 1 -37.38 37.43 -13.48
CA MET A 1 -36.46 37.26 -12.32
C MET A 1 -36.70 36.00 -11.47
N LYS A 2 -37.92 35.46 -11.33
CA LYS A 2 -38.16 34.25 -10.51
C LYS A 2 -37.52 32.96 -11.07
N LEU A 3 -37.47 32.81 -12.40
CA LEU A 3 -36.85 31.64 -13.05
C LEU A 3 -35.33 31.54 -12.79
N LEU A 4 -34.60 32.66 -12.87
CA LEU A 4 -33.15 32.67 -12.60
C LEU A 4 -32.82 32.28 -11.15
N LYS A 5 -33.62 32.71 -10.17
CA LYS A 5 -33.47 32.30 -8.76
C LYS A 5 -33.81 30.84 -8.50
N SER A 6 -34.70 30.24 -9.31
CA SER A 6 -35.08 28.83 -9.17
C SER A 6 -33.98 27.88 -9.65
N ILE A 7 -33.13 28.32 -10.59
CA ILE A 7 -32.03 27.51 -11.16
C ILE A 7 -30.75 27.65 -10.33
N SER A 8 -30.56 28.76 -9.61
CA SER A 8 -29.31 29.02 -8.88
C SER A 8 -29.04 28.02 -7.75
N ILE A 9 -30.07 27.51 -7.08
CA ILE A 9 -29.92 26.56 -5.96
C ILE A 9 -29.47 25.16 -6.45
N PRO A 10 -30.14 24.51 -7.43
CA PRO A 10 -29.67 23.23 -7.95
C PRO A 10 -28.32 23.36 -8.65
N LEU A 11 -28.03 24.49 -9.31
CA LEU A 11 -26.73 24.75 -9.92
C LEU A 11 -25.61 24.86 -8.86
N PHE A 12 -25.88 25.49 -7.71
CA PHE A 12 -24.93 25.57 -6.61
C PHE A 12 -24.66 24.19 -5.97
N ILE A 13 -25.69 23.35 -5.84
CA ILE A 13 -25.56 21.97 -5.37
C ILE A 13 -24.79 21.11 -6.38
N LEU A 14 -25.01 21.32 -7.69
CA LEU A 14 -24.26 20.63 -8.74
C LEU A 14 -22.78 21.05 -8.78
N LEU A 15 -22.47 22.32 -8.50
CA LEU A 15 -21.08 22.79 -8.44
C LEU A 15 -20.34 22.33 -7.18
N SER A 16 -21.04 22.12 -6.05
CA SER A 16 -20.40 21.72 -4.79
C SER A 16 -19.97 20.25 -4.76
N THR A 17 -20.46 19.41 -5.68
CA THR A 17 -20.06 17.99 -5.77
C THR A 17 -18.74 17.75 -6.54
N PHE A 18 -18.19 18.75 -7.24
CA PHE A 18 -16.95 18.61 -8.02
C PHE A 18 -15.65 18.56 -7.18
N GLY A 19 -15.70 18.77 -5.86
CA GLY A 19 -14.51 19.09 -5.06
C GLY A 19 -13.83 17.94 -4.30
N TRP A 20 -14.38 16.73 -4.29
CA TRP A 20 -13.86 15.65 -3.43
C TRP A 20 -13.15 14.58 -4.25
N ALA A 21 -12.01 14.92 -4.84
CA ALA A 21 -11.09 13.92 -5.34
C ALA A 21 -10.50 13.17 -4.13
N GLN A 22 -10.91 11.91 -3.94
CA GLN A 22 -10.26 11.06 -2.95
C GLN A 22 -8.86 10.72 -3.46
N SER A 23 -7.84 11.36 -2.88
CA SER A 23 -6.45 10.97 -3.08
C SER A 23 -6.24 9.62 -2.38
N TYR A 24 -6.11 8.56 -3.17
CA TYR A 24 -5.78 7.23 -2.66
C TYR A 24 -4.26 7.19 -2.41
N PRO A 25 -3.80 6.70 -1.25
CA PRO A 25 -2.37 6.56 -1.01
C PRO A 25 -1.77 5.61 -2.06
N PRO A 26 -0.55 5.89 -2.55
CA PRO A 26 0.07 5.07 -3.57
C PRO A 26 0.23 3.64 -3.05
N PRO A 27 -0.05 2.61 -3.86
CA PRO A 27 0.11 1.22 -3.47
C PRO A 27 1.58 0.97 -3.10
N THR A 28 1.86 0.15 -2.07
CA THR A 28 3.23 -0.14 -1.60
C THR A 28 3.95 -1.20 -2.44
N THR A 29 3.18 -2.00 -3.17
CA THR A 29 3.61 -3.07 -4.07
C THR A 29 2.67 -3.14 -5.27
N LEU A 30 3.21 -3.52 -6.43
CA LEU A 30 2.45 -3.83 -7.64
C LEU A 30 2.66 -5.30 -7.94
N VAL A 31 1.68 -6.13 -7.56
CA VAL A 31 1.74 -7.60 -7.63
C VAL A 31 2.85 -8.16 -6.74
N THR A 32 4.09 -8.19 -7.24
CA THR A 32 5.29 -8.64 -6.51
C THR A 32 6.44 -7.65 -6.62
N VAL A 33 6.30 -6.58 -7.39
CA VAL A 33 7.32 -5.54 -7.58
C VAL A 33 7.11 -4.45 -6.52
N PRO A 34 8.15 -4.05 -5.77
CA PRO A 34 8.04 -2.96 -4.81
C PRO A 34 7.84 -1.62 -5.55
N SER A 35 6.94 -0.78 -5.04
CA SER A 35 6.79 0.59 -5.49
C SER A 35 7.52 1.57 -4.55
N ALA A 36 7.56 2.84 -4.96
CA ALA A 36 8.01 3.94 -4.10
C ALA A 36 7.08 4.21 -2.90
N GLY A 37 5.84 3.74 -2.96
CA GLY A 37 4.82 3.96 -1.94
C GLY A 37 5.14 3.30 -0.60
N THR A 38 4.72 3.97 0.47
CA THR A 38 4.82 3.53 1.87
C THR A 38 3.43 3.53 2.51
N LEU A 39 3.23 2.68 3.52
CA LEU A 39 2.02 2.74 4.34
C LEU A 39 1.85 4.12 4.99
N VAL A 40 0.61 4.61 5.02
CA VAL A 40 0.25 5.84 5.73
C VAL A 40 0.53 5.66 7.22
N ARG A 41 0.92 6.75 7.90
CA ARG A 41 1.21 6.72 9.33
C ARG A 41 0.08 6.07 10.14
N GLY A 42 0.44 5.13 11.01
CA GLY A 42 -0.49 4.39 11.86
C GLY A 42 -1.27 3.29 11.15
N SER A 43 -1.04 3.08 9.84
CA SER A 43 -1.62 1.97 9.09
C SER A 43 -0.75 0.72 9.20
N TYR A 44 -1.38 -0.44 9.08
CA TYR A 44 -0.71 -1.73 9.03
C TYR A 44 -1.22 -2.54 7.83
N ALA A 45 -0.36 -3.42 7.32
CA ALA A 45 -0.72 -4.36 6.27
C ALA A 45 -0.18 -5.74 6.61
N MET A 46 -1.00 -6.76 6.39
CA MET A 46 -0.61 -8.15 6.51
C MET A 46 -0.68 -8.80 5.13
N GLU A 47 0.37 -9.50 4.74
CA GLU A 47 0.47 -10.22 3.48
C GLU A 47 0.76 -11.69 3.76
N MET A 48 0.04 -12.59 3.09
CA MET A 48 0.34 -14.02 3.07
C MET A 48 0.55 -14.45 1.62
N ARG A 49 1.73 -14.98 1.32
CA ARG A 49 2.13 -15.36 -0.03
C ARG A 49 2.40 -16.85 -0.11
N VAL A 50 1.60 -17.54 -0.92
CA VAL A 50 1.85 -18.92 -1.32
C VAL A 50 2.86 -18.94 -2.46
N GLN A 51 3.85 -19.80 -2.35
CA GLN A 51 4.97 -19.92 -3.29
C GLN A 51 5.00 -21.31 -3.91
N LYS A 52 5.77 -21.47 -4.99
CA LYS A 52 6.02 -22.78 -5.60
C LYS A 52 6.66 -23.73 -4.58
N GLY A 53 6.40 -25.03 -4.73
CA GLY A 53 6.86 -26.04 -3.77
C GLY A 53 6.18 -25.94 -2.40
N GLY A 54 4.94 -25.44 -2.35
CA GLY A 54 4.19 -25.42 -1.09
C GLY A 54 4.68 -24.40 -0.06
N GLY A 55 5.57 -23.47 -0.45
CA GLY A 55 6.07 -22.47 0.47
C GLY A 55 4.98 -21.47 0.88
N LEU A 56 5.03 -20.99 2.13
CA LEU A 56 4.19 -19.90 2.60
C LEU A 56 5.06 -18.87 3.31
N THR A 57 4.84 -17.59 3.01
CA THR A 57 5.47 -16.49 3.73
C THR A 57 4.41 -15.51 4.19
N THR A 58 4.46 -15.17 5.47
CA THR A 58 3.59 -14.18 6.10
C THR A 58 4.43 -12.97 6.44
N SER A 59 3.94 -11.79 6.09
CA SER A 59 4.59 -10.51 6.35
C SER A 59 3.62 -9.56 7.04
N LEU A 60 4.12 -8.80 8.00
CA LEU A 60 3.41 -7.72 8.67
C LEU A 60 4.22 -6.44 8.49
N SER A 61 3.58 -5.38 8.01
CA SER A 61 4.20 -4.07 7.82
C SER A 61 3.39 -2.98 8.51
N VAL A 62 4.07 -1.94 8.99
CA VAL A 62 3.48 -0.78 9.66
C VAL A 62 4.06 0.51 9.08
N GLY A 63 3.20 1.49 8.83
CA GLY A 63 3.59 2.86 8.49
C GLY A 63 3.91 3.62 9.76
N ILE A 64 5.20 3.80 10.07
CA ILE A 64 5.64 4.57 11.23
C ILE A 64 5.44 6.07 10.97
N THR A 65 5.74 6.50 9.75
CA THR A 65 5.42 7.84 9.22
C THR A 65 4.90 7.71 7.80
N ASP A 66 4.37 8.79 7.21
CA ASP A 66 3.92 8.78 5.80
C ASP A 66 5.06 8.51 4.79
N ARG A 67 6.31 8.46 5.25
CA ARG A 67 7.49 8.18 4.43
C ARG A 67 8.33 7.00 4.94
N PHE A 68 8.07 6.48 6.13
CA PHE A 68 8.87 5.42 6.73
C PHE A 68 7.99 4.24 7.12
N GLN A 69 8.30 3.09 6.54
CA GLN A 69 7.63 1.83 6.78
C GLN A 69 8.64 0.83 7.36
N PHE A 70 8.17 0.07 8.33
CA PHE A 70 8.87 -1.06 8.94
C PHE A 70 8.03 -2.31 8.75
N GLY A 71 8.66 -3.43 8.44
CA GLY A 71 7.99 -4.71 8.32
C GLY A 71 8.82 -5.88 8.83
N LEU A 72 8.14 -6.98 9.10
CA LEU A 72 8.72 -8.26 9.47
C LEU A 72 8.07 -9.36 8.62
N SER A 73 8.85 -10.33 8.18
CA SER A 73 8.37 -11.49 7.44
C SER A 73 8.95 -12.78 8.01
N PHE A 74 8.15 -13.84 7.96
CA PHE A 74 8.57 -15.18 8.32
C PHE A 74 7.77 -16.22 7.55
N GLY A 75 8.32 -17.41 7.38
CA GLY A 75 7.70 -18.43 6.55
C GLY A 75 8.42 -19.76 6.57
N SER A 76 7.98 -20.62 5.66
CA SER A 76 8.48 -21.98 5.49
C SER A 76 8.44 -22.36 4.02
N ALA A 77 9.39 -23.19 3.60
CA ALA A 77 9.27 -24.02 2.41
C ALA A 77 8.46 -25.28 2.75
N ASN A 78 7.80 -25.88 1.75
CA ASN A 78 7.04 -27.12 1.87
C ASN A 78 6.01 -27.11 3.03
N LEU A 79 5.36 -25.95 3.29
CA LEU A 79 4.30 -25.88 4.29
C LEU A 79 3.01 -26.57 3.81
N ILE A 80 2.76 -26.49 2.50
CA ILE A 80 1.59 -27.06 1.84
C ILE A 80 2.06 -28.16 0.89
N GLY A 81 1.88 -29.42 1.26
CA GLY A 81 2.30 -30.56 0.46
C GLY A 81 2.44 -31.84 1.28
N ASP A 82 3.06 -32.84 0.68
CA ASP A 82 3.37 -34.16 1.26
C ASP A 82 4.84 -34.32 1.66
N ASP A 83 5.72 -33.42 1.19
CA ASP A 83 7.12 -33.34 1.60
C ASP A 83 7.31 -32.85 3.05
N SER A 84 8.53 -33.03 3.58
CA SER A 84 8.88 -32.55 4.90
C SER A 84 8.89 -31.02 4.98
N LEU A 85 8.28 -30.49 6.05
CA LEU A 85 8.24 -29.07 6.41
C LEU A 85 9.64 -28.50 6.70
N ILE A 86 9.99 -27.36 6.09
CA ILE A 86 11.28 -26.69 6.28
C ILE A 86 11.06 -25.20 6.61
N TRP A 87 11.15 -24.85 7.90
CA TRP A 87 11.07 -23.46 8.35
C TRP A 87 12.28 -22.64 7.90
N TYR A 88 12.07 -21.36 7.61
CA TYR A 88 13.19 -20.43 7.46
C TYR A 88 13.91 -20.25 8.80
N PRO A 89 15.24 -20.04 8.79
CA PRO A 89 16.05 -20.05 10.01
C PRO A 89 15.77 -18.87 10.95
N ARG A 90 15.25 -17.76 10.42
CA ARG A 90 14.95 -16.55 11.19
C ARG A 90 13.90 -15.69 10.47
N PRO A 91 13.15 -14.84 11.20
CA PRO A 91 12.39 -13.76 10.58
C PRO A 91 13.32 -12.72 9.97
N GLU A 92 12.84 -12.07 8.92
CA GLU A 92 13.54 -10.97 8.25
C GLU A 92 12.80 -9.66 8.48
N ALA A 93 13.55 -8.58 8.58
CA ALA A 93 12.99 -7.24 8.71
C ALA A 93 13.08 -6.52 7.36
N ASN A 94 12.02 -5.79 7.01
CA ASN A 94 11.99 -4.92 5.85
C ASN A 94 11.90 -3.47 6.30
N LEU A 95 12.75 -2.62 5.73
CA LEU A 95 12.73 -1.18 5.96
C LEU A 95 12.49 -0.49 4.63
N LYS A 96 11.60 0.49 4.60
CA LYS A 96 11.40 1.33 3.41
C LYS A 96 11.27 2.80 3.81
N TYR A 97 12.06 3.64 3.16
CA TYR A 97 12.01 5.10 3.30
C TYR A 97 11.77 5.76 1.94
N ARG A 98 10.70 6.57 1.83
CA ARG A 98 10.35 7.32 0.63
C ARG A 98 11.08 8.65 0.60
N LEU A 99 11.94 8.81 -0.41
CA LEU A 99 12.80 9.98 -0.62
C LEU A 99 12.06 11.06 -1.41
N ILE A 100 11.37 10.67 -2.47
CA ILE A 100 10.68 11.56 -3.40
C ILE A 100 9.24 11.09 -3.58
N ASP A 101 8.32 12.04 -3.48
CA ASP A 101 6.89 11.82 -3.71
C ASP A 101 6.60 11.84 -5.22
N GLU A 102 5.77 10.91 -5.67
CA GLU A 102 5.36 10.81 -7.07
C GLU A 102 4.40 11.96 -7.43
N THR A 103 4.62 12.55 -8.60
CA THR A 103 3.76 13.56 -9.22
C THR A 103 3.60 13.24 -10.70
N GLU A 104 2.70 13.95 -11.38
CA GLU A 104 2.51 13.83 -12.84
C GLU A 104 3.81 14.06 -13.66
N SER A 105 4.79 14.77 -13.10
CA SER A 105 6.05 15.13 -13.77
C SER A 105 7.29 14.46 -13.20
N MET A 106 7.21 13.85 -12.01
CA MET A 106 8.37 13.30 -11.31
C MET A 106 8.06 11.93 -10.70
N PRO A 107 8.89 10.90 -10.95
CA PRO A 107 8.66 9.59 -10.36
C PRO A 107 8.92 9.60 -8.85
N GLY A 108 8.17 8.77 -8.14
CA GLY A 108 8.46 8.48 -6.74
C GLY A 108 9.76 7.68 -6.60
N VAL A 109 10.55 7.98 -5.58
CA VAL A 109 11.79 7.25 -5.28
C VAL A 109 11.78 6.84 -3.82
N SER A 110 12.06 5.57 -3.56
CA SER A 110 12.25 5.04 -2.22
C SER A 110 13.51 4.19 -2.13
N PHE A 111 14.04 4.05 -0.93
CA PHE A 111 15.13 3.15 -0.60
C PHE A 111 14.67 2.19 0.48
N GLY A 112 15.10 0.93 0.39
CA GLY A 112 14.75 -0.08 1.37
C GLY A 112 15.65 -1.30 1.33
N VAL A 113 15.53 -2.11 2.38
CA VAL A 113 16.21 -3.40 2.57
C VAL A 113 15.21 -4.44 3.03
#